data_AF-A0A6L3MSE8-F1
#
_entry.id   AF-A0A6L3MSE8-F1
#
_cell.length_a   1.000
_cell.length_b   1.000
_cell.length_c   1.000
_cell.angle_alpha   90.00
_cell.angle_beta   90.00
_cell.angle_gamma   90.00
#
_symmetry.space_group_name_H-M   'P 1'
#
loop_
_entity.id
_entity.type
_entity.pdbx_description
1 polymer ?
#
loop_
_entity_poly.entity_id
_entity_poly.type
_entity_poly.pdbx_seq_one_letter_code
_entity_poly.pdbx_strand_id
1 'polypeptide(L)'
;GEPSAAVAARVARARALQLERQGKTNHMLSGRETDDLCRPTDDGERLLREAGERFGWSARAYFRVLKVARTIADLAGDPWPTAAQIAEAIRYRRALTAL
;
A
#
# COMPACT_ATOMS: atom_id res chain seq x y z
N GLY A 1 3.24 -21.04 11.72
CA GLY A 1 2.72 -19.66 11.62
C GLY A 1 3.36 -18.81 12.69
N GLU A 2 3.45 -17.50 12.47
CA GLU A 2 3.93 -16.53 13.47
C GLU A 2 2.90 -16.38 14.63
N PRO A 3 3.31 -16.17 15.89
CA PRO A 3 2.38 -15.97 17.00
C PRO A 3 1.52 -14.71 16.84
N SER A 4 0.23 -14.79 17.20
CA SER A 4 -0.71 -13.66 17.09
C SER A 4 -0.25 -12.41 17.81
N ALA A 5 0.42 -12.55 18.96
CA ALA A 5 0.97 -11.42 19.72
C ALA A 5 2.04 -10.65 18.93
N ALA A 6 2.91 -11.36 18.20
CA ALA A 6 3.95 -10.74 17.36
C ALA A 6 3.32 -9.99 16.17
N VAL A 7 2.32 -10.58 15.53
CA VAL A 7 1.55 -9.93 14.46
C VAL A 7 0.83 -8.69 14.97
N ALA A 8 0.16 -8.79 16.13
CA ALA A 8 -0.55 -7.67 16.74
C ALA A 8 0.39 -6.50 17.04
N ALA A 9 1.58 -6.76 17.56
CA ALA A 9 2.59 -5.74 17.79
C ALA A 9 3.03 -5.05 16.49
N ARG A 10 3.24 -5.81 15.41
CA ARG A 10 3.58 -5.25 14.08
C ARG A 10 2.47 -4.36 13.53
N VAL A 11 1.22 -4.80 13.63
CA VAL A 11 0.04 -4.03 13.21
C VAL A 11 -0.11 -2.75 14.03
N ALA A 12 0.07 -2.82 15.35
CA ALA A 12 -0.01 -1.66 16.24
C ALA A 12 1.04 -0.59 15.88
N ARG A 13 2.28 -1.00 15.61
CA ARG A 13 3.34 -0.08 15.16
C ARG A 13 3.01 0.59 13.83
N ALA A 14 2.57 -0.17 12.83
CA ALA A 14 2.18 0.38 11.53
C ALA A 14 1.02 1.38 11.68
N ARG A 15 0.03 1.08 12.53
CA ARG A 15 -1.08 2.01 12.82
C ARG A 15 -0.60 3.29 13.50
N ALA A 16 0.31 3.19 14.46
CA ALA A 16 0.90 4.35 15.12
C ALA A 16 1.61 5.26 14.10
N LEU A 17 2.42 4.69 13.21
CA LEU A 17 3.10 5.44 12.14
C LEU A 17 2.12 6.21 11.23
N GLN A 18 0.99 5.60 10.88
CA GLN A 18 -0.05 6.25 10.07
C GLN A 18 -0.71 7.42 10.83
N LEU A 19 -1.03 7.22 12.11
CA LEU A 19 -1.64 8.26 12.94
C LEU A 19 -0.67 9.43 13.16
N GLU A 20 0.61 9.14 13.38
CA GLU A 20 1.65 10.17 13.53
C GLU A 20 1.85 10.96 12.23
N ARG A 21 1.95 10.26 11.10
CA ARG A 21 2.23 10.89 9.80
C ARG A 21 1.07 11.73 9.25
N GLN A 22 -0.18 11.35 9.49
CA GLN A 22 -1.33 12.00 8.83
C GLN A 22 -2.62 12.07 9.65
N GLY A 23 -2.59 11.67 10.94
CA GLY A 23 -3.76 11.69 11.83
C GLY A 23 -4.84 10.65 11.50
N LYS A 24 -4.65 9.79 10.49
CA LYS A 24 -5.63 8.79 10.03
C LYS A 24 -4.95 7.60 9.36
N THR A 25 -5.66 6.49 9.25
CA THR A 25 -5.15 5.30 8.54
C THR A 25 -5.07 5.49 7.03
N ASN A 26 -4.17 4.77 6.35
CA ASN A 26 -3.92 4.89 4.90
C ASN A 26 -5.18 4.73 4.02
N HIS A 27 -6.16 3.91 4.43
CA HIS A 27 -7.39 3.72 3.65
C HIS A 27 -8.23 5.01 3.52
N MET A 28 -8.16 5.89 4.54
CA MET A 28 -8.93 7.14 4.64
C MET A 28 -8.32 8.31 3.88
N LEU A 29 -7.14 8.14 3.26
CA LEU A 29 -6.50 9.22 2.51
C LEU A 29 -7.36 9.63 1.30
N SER A 30 -7.40 10.92 0.99
CA SER A 30 -7.90 11.43 -0.29
C SER A 30 -6.94 11.07 -1.44
N GLY A 31 -7.32 11.35 -2.70
CA GLY A 31 -6.43 11.15 -3.84
C GLY A 31 -5.14 11.94 -3.71
N ARG A 32 -5.24 13.25 -3.42
CA ARG A 32 -4.10 14.14 -3.21
C ARG A 32 -3.19 13.66 -2.07
N GLU A 33 -3.76 13.30 -0.92
CA GLU A 33 -2.96 12.77 0.18
C GLU A 33 -2.29 11.43 -0.17
N THR A 34 -2.89 10.63 -1.06
CA THR A 34 -2.31 9.37 -1.53
C THR A 34 -1.11 9.64 -2.44
N ASP A 35 -1.18 10.63 -3.33
CA ASP A 35 -0.05 11.04 -4.16
C ASP A 35 1.16 11.46 -3.30
N ASP A 36 0.91 12.26 -2.26
CA ASP A 36 1.96 12.81 -1.40
C ASP A 36 2.54 11.75 -0.44
N LEU A 37 1.68 10.93 0.18
CA LEU A 37 2.06 10.05 1.27
C LEU A 37 2.26 8.59 0.86
N CYS A 38 1.81 8.17 -0.32
CA CYS A 38 1.95 6.78 -0.79
C CYS A 38 2.91 6.61 -1.95
N ARG A 39 3.64 7.66 -2.35
CA ARG A 39 4.60 7.61 -3.46
C ARG A 39 5.59 6.44 -3.29
N PRO A 40 5.67 5.50 -4.24
CA PRO A 40 6.60 4.37 -4.18
C PRO A 40 8.01 4.80 -4.64
N THR A 41 8.96 3.88 -4.53
CA THR A 41 10.26 4.01 -5.22
C THR A 41 10.05 4.07 -6.73
N ASP A 42 11.03 4.58 -7.48
CA ASP A 42 10.91 4.72 -8.94
C ASP A 42 10.62 3.39 -9.65
N ASP A 43 11.21 2.29 -9.18
CA ASP A 43 10.91 0.95 -9.69
C ASP A 43 9.47 0.51 -9.39
N GLY A 44 8.97 0.81 -8.19
CA GLY A 44 7.58 0.52 -7.81
C GLY A 44 6.58 1.35 -8.59
N GLU A 45 6.93 2.60 -8.88
CA GLU A 45 6.13 3.51 -9.69
C GLU A 45 6.03 3.01 -11.14
N ARG A 46 7.14 2.57 -11.75
CA ARG A 46 7.11 1.96 -13.10
C ARG A 46 6.20 0.74 -13.12
N LEU A 47 6.38 -0.18 -12.17
CA LEU A 47 5.58 -1.40 -12.08
C LEU A 47 4.08 -1.10 -11.93
N LEU A 48 3.74 -0.11 -11.10
CA LEU A 48 2.36 0.28 -10.87
C LEU A 48 1.71 0.83 -12.14
N ARG A 49 2.43 1.66 -12.91
CA ARG A 49 1.95 2.17 -14.21
C ARG A 49 1.75 1.05 -15.23
N GLU A 50 2.74 0.19 -15.41
CA GLU A 50 2.65 -0.96 -16.33
C GLU A 50 1.46 -1.86 -16.00
N ALA A 51 1.22 -2.13 -14.71
CA ALA A 51 0.06 -2.88 -14.26
C ALA A 51 -1.25 -2.14 -14.54
N GLY A 52 -1.28 -0.83 -14.29
CA GLY A 52 -2.44 0.02 -14.56
C GLY A 52 -2.86 -0.01 -16.03
N GLU A 53 -1.90 0.15 -16.94
CA GLU A 53 -2.12 0.07 -18.39
C GLU A 53 -2.56 -1.34 -18.81
N ARG A 54 -1.82 -2.37 -18.40
CA ARG A 54 -2.10 -3.77 -18.76
C ARG A 54 -3.49 -4.23 -18.33
N PHE A 55 -3.97 -3.78 -17.18
CA PHE A 55 -5.25 -4.20 -16.62
C PHE A 55 -6.38 -3.18 -16.80
N GLY A 56 -6.15 -2.09 -17.54
CA GLY A 56 -7.15 -1.05 -17.81
C GLY A 56 -7.70 -0.41 -16.53
N TRP A 57 -6.83 -0.12 -15.56
CA TRP A 57 -7.26 0.40 -14.27
C TRP A 57 -7.69 1.87 -14.33
N SER A 58 -8.80 2.16 -13.66
CA SER A 58 -9.16 3.54 -13.33
C SER A 58 -8.21 4.14 -12.29
N ALA A 59 -8.18 5.47 -12.18
CA ALA A 59 -7.44 6.19 -11.13
C ALA A 59 -7.80 5.69 -9.71
N ARG A 60 -9.07 5.35 -9.47
CA ARG A 60 -9.51 4.77 -8.19
C ARG A 60 -8.89 3.40 -7.92
N ALA A 61 -8.69 2.58 -8.95
CA ALA A 61 -8.01 1.30 -8.80
C ALA A 61 -6.51 1.49 -8.52
N TYR A 62 -5.86 2.41 -9.24
CA TYR A 62 -4.47 2.79 -9.02
C TYR A 62 -4.24 3.25 -7.56
N PHE A 63 -5.04 4.19 -7.06
CA PHE A 63 -4.90 4.68 -5.68
C PHE A 63 -5.19 3.62 -4.60
N ARG A 64 -6.10 2.67 -4.86
CA ARG A 64 -6.32 1.56 -3.93
C ARG A 64 -5.08 0.69 -3.79
N VAL A 65 -4.37 0.42 -4.89
CA VAL A 65 -3.12 -0.35 -4.84
C VAL A 65 -2.05 0.42 -4.05
N LEU A 66 -1.89 1.73 -4.30
CA LEU A 66 -0.94 2.56 -3.55
C LEU A 66 -1.19 2.56 -2.04
N LYS A 67 -2.44 2.69 -1.61
CA LYS A 67 -2.79 2.66 -0.17
C LYS A 67 -2.48 1.32 0.49
N VAL A 68 -2.70 0.21 -0.23
CA VAL A 68 -2.35 -1.12 0.25
C VAL A 68 -0.82 -1.26 0.32
N ALA A 69 -0.10 -0.89 -0.74
CA ALA A 69 1.35 -0.93 -0.78
C ALA A 69 1.98 -0.09 0.34
N ARG A 70 1.44 1.10 0.64
CA ARG A 70 1.86 1.92 1.77
C ARG A 70 1.67 1.24 3.12
N THR A 71 0.57 0.52 3.29
CA THR A 71 0.34 -0.25 4.50
C THR A 71 1.32 -1.42 4.63
N ILE A 72 1.68 -2.08 3.53
CA ILE A 72 2.72 -3.13 3.53
C ILE A 72 4.09 -2.54 3.90
N ALA A 73 4.43 -1.37 3.36
CA ALA A 73 5.66 -0.64 3.72
C ALA A 73 5.68 -0.26 5.21
N ASP A 74 4.58 0.28 5.75
CA ASP A 74 4.47 0.61 7.17
C ASP A 74 4.63 -0.64 8.08
N LEU A 75 4.14 -1.81 7.64
CA LEU A 75 4.31 -3.08 8.36
C LEU A 75 5.76 -3.58 8.32
N ALA A 76 6.48 -3.31 7.23
CA ALA A 76 7.90 -3.64 7.05
C ALA A 76 8.83 -2.62 7.74
N GLY A 77 8.34 -1.43 8.09
CA GLY A 77 9.14 -0.33 8.60
C GLY A 77 9.86 0.47 7.50
N ASP A 78 9.43 0.31 6.24
CA ASP A 78 10.03 1.00 5.10
C ASP A 78 9.47 2.42 4.96
N PRO A 79 10.31 3.42 4.61
CA PRO A 79 9.86 4.80 4.46
C PRO A 79 8.96 5.01 3.23
N TRP A 80 9.13 4.17 2.20
CA TRP A 80 8.43 4.25 0.91
C TRP A 80 8.11 2.85 0.39
N PRO A 81 6.97 2.64 -0.29
CA PRO A 81 6.66 1.36 -0.92
C PRO A 81 7.68 0.96 -1.98
N THR A 82 8.24 -0.24 -1.87
CA THR A 82 9.14 -0.81 -2.86
C THR A 82 8.38 -1.48 -4.00
N ALA A 83 9.07 -1.81 -5.09
CA ALA A 83 8.49 -2.59 -6.20
C ALA A 83 7.91 -3.94 -5.74
N ALA A 84 8.55 -4.61 -4.77
CA ALA A 84 8.04 -5.88 -4.22
C ALA A 84 6.70 -5.70 -3.50
N GLN A 85 6.56 -4.62 -2.73
CA GLN A 85 5.34 -4.30 -1.98
C GLN A 85 4.22 -3.83 -2.91
N ILE A 86 4.56 -3.11 -3.98
CA ILE A 86 3.62 -2.80 -5.07
C ILE A 86 3.14 -4.09 -5.73
N ALA A 87 4.05 -5.00 -6.10
CA ALA A 87 3.69 -6.28 -6.70
C ALA A 87 2.74 -7.09 -5.80
N GLU A 88 2.98 -7.07 -4.49
CA GLU A 88 2.12 -7.71 -3.49
C GLU A 88 0.72 -7.08 -3.42
N ALA A 89 0.63 -5.76 -3.35
CA ALA A 89 -0.64 -5.04 -3.37
C ALA A 89 -1.45 -5.32 -4.66
N ILE A 90 -0.77 -5.41 -5.81
CA ILE A 90 -1.38 -5.79 -7.09
C ILE A 90 -1.97 -7.21 -7.00
N ARG A 91 -1.22 -8.17 -6.43
CA ARG A 91 -1.68 -9.55 -6.25
C ARG A 91 -2.93 -9.61 -5.39
N TYR A 92 -2.97 -8.91 -4.24
CA TYR A 92 -4.15 -8.88 -3.37
C TYR A 92 -5.38 -8.34 -4.09
N ARG A 93 -5.24 -7.25 -4.86
CA ARG A 93 -6.36 -6.69 -5.63
C ARG A 93 -6.91 -7.70 -6.64
N ARG A 94 -6.03 -8.42 -7.34
CA ARG A 94 -6.44 -9.42 -8.34
C ARG A 94 -7.15 -10.60 -7.69
N ALA A 95 -6.63 -11.10 -6.57
CA ALA A 95 -7.27 -12.16 -5.81
C ALA A 95 -8.69 -11.78 -5.35
N LEU A 96 -8.89 -10.53 -4.89
CA LEU A 96 -10.20 -10.03 -4.46
C LEU A 96 -11.19 -9.77 -5.61
N THR A 97 -10.74 -9.67 -6.86
CA THR A 97 -11.62 -9.45 -8.02
C THR A 97 -11.98 -10.78 -8.71
N ALA A 98 -11.27 -11.86 -8.39
CA ALA A 98 -11.52 -13.20 -8.93
C ALA A 98 -12.47 -14.04 -8.04
N LEU A 99 -12.96 -13.46 -6.94
CA LEU A 99 -13.99 -13.98 -6.05
C LEU A 99 -15.32 -13.29 -6.37
#